data_AF-A0A2N2NGR1-F1
#
_entry.id   AF-A0A2N2NGR1-F1
#
_cell.length_a   1.000
_cell.length_b   1.000
_cell.length_c   1.000
_cell.angle_alpha   90.00
_cell.angle_beta   90.00
_cell.angle_gamma   90.00
#
_symmetry.space_group_name_H-M   'P 1'
#
loop_
_entity.id
_entity.type
_entity.pdbx_description
1 polymer ?
#
loop_
_entity_poly.entity_id
_entity_poly.type
_entity_poly.pdbx_seq_one_letter_code
_entity_poly.pdbx_strand_id
1 'polypeptide(L)'
;MEKETLNLLIGGGIGFLASFLITVATFIYQSYDRNKKRKWDLEDRRSESRNEVVRKRLDQIEHEAANIIEWANNIFLQYPHYSKEGISQEKLDELTAGYIKNTNLIPNAILLKDRELEDAVTKFGTNSLDLYNWIVEGSLSKNDRNFQEFSDIYDQLRLYYSFVLKCLDGYRMKINY
;
A
#
# COMPACT_ATOMS: atom_id res chain seq x y z
N MET A 1 -26.48 64.35 45.97
CA MET A 1 -26.53 64.10 44.52
C MET A 1 -25.18 63.66 43.96
N GLU A 2 -24.07 64.41 44.10
CA GLU A 2 -22.79 64.06 43.45
C GLU A 2 -22.21 62.66 43.81
N LYS A 3 -22.35 62.20 45.06
CA LYS A 3 -21.84 60.87 45.48
C LYS A 3 -22.64 59.69 44.90
N GLU A 4 -23.94 59.84 44.69
CA GLU A 4 -24.79 58.80 44.10
C GLU A 4 -24.51 58.66 42.60
N THR A 5 -24.31 59.78 41.89
CA THR A 5 -23.93 59.79 40.47
C THR A 5 -22.54 59.17 40.26
N LEU A 6 -21.59 59.44 41.16
CA LEU A 6 -20.23 58.86 41.10
C LEU A 6 -20.24 57.34 41.33
N ASN A 7 -21.01 56.86 42.31
CA ASN A 7 -21.16 55.42 42.57
C ASN A 7 -21.89 54.69 41.43
N LEU A 8 -22.86 55.34 40.79
CA LEU A 8 -23.54 54.79 39.60
C LEU A 8 -22.59 54.68 38.40
N LEU A 9 -21.71 55.66 38.20
CA LEU A 9 -20.69 55.67 37.14
C LEU A 9 -19.62 54.60 37.37
N ILE A 10 -19.17 54.44 38.62
CA ILE A 10 -18.21 53.39 39.01
C ILE A 10 -18.85 52.00 38.90
N GLY A 11 -20.09 51.82 39.37
CA GLY A 11 -20.84 50.57 39.25
C GLY A 11 -21.12 50.19 37.79
N GLY A 12 -21.49 51.17 36.96
CA GLY A 12 -21.66 50.98 35.51
C GLY A 12 -20.35 50.62 34.79
N GLY A 13 -19.25 51.25 35.17
CA GLY A 13 -17.91 50.94 34.65
C GLY A 13 -17.43 49.54 35.01
N ILE A 14 -17.67 49.09 36.25
CA ILE A 14 -17.34 47.73 36.72
C ILE A 14 -18.20 46.69 36.00
N GLY A 15 -19.52 46.93 35.88
CA GLY A 15 -20.43 46.04 35.15
C GLY A 15 -20.08 45.90 33.67
N PHE A 16 -19.68 47.00 33.03
CA PHE A 16 -19.19 47.00 31.65
C PHE A 16 -17.89 46.22 31.51
N LEU A 17 -16.89 46.47 32.38
CA LEU A 17 -15.62 45.74 32.37
C LEU A 17 -15.81 44.24 32.60
N ALA A 18 -16.67 43.84 33.54
CA ALA A 18 -16.96 42.44 33.80
C ALA A 18 -17.61 41.77 32.58
N SER A 19 -18.61 42.42 31.97
CA SER A 19 -19.30 41.91 30.78
C SER A 19 -18.37 41.83 29.56
N PHE A 20 -17.49 42.83 29.41
CA PHE A 20 -16.47 42.86 28.37
C PHE A 20 -15.44 41.73 28.55
N LEU A 21 -14.94 41.52 29.77
CA LEU A 21 -13.99 40.44 30.08
C LEU A 21 -14.61 39.06 29.87
N ILE A 22 -15.86 38.84 30.25
CA ILE A 22 -16.59 37.59 29.98
C ILE A 22 -16.75 37.35 28.48
N THR A 23 -17.05 38.40 27.71
CA THR A 23 -17.18 38.32 26.25
C THR A 23 -15.84 37.98 25.59
N VAL A 24 -14.76 38.62 26.01
CA VAL A 24 -13.40 38.33 25.52
C VAL A 24 -12.97 36.92 25.88
N ALA A 25 -13.20 36.47 27.13
CA ALA A 25 -12.89 35.11 27.56
C ALA A 25 -13.68 34.05 26.76
N THR A 26 -14.96 34.30 26.52
CA THR A 26 -15.82 33.42 25.71
C THR A 26 -15.34 33.36 24.26
N PHE A 27 -14.95 34.50 23.68
CA PHE A 27 -14.40 34.56 22.33
C PHE A 27 -13.09 33.79 22.21
N ILE A 28 -12.18 33.95 23.18
CA ILE A 28 -10.90 33.22 23.21
C ILE A 28 -11.15 31.71 23.33
N TYR A 29 -12.04 31.29 24.23
CA TYR A 29 -12.39 29.88 24.42
C TYR A 29 -13.00 29.27 23.15
N GLN A 30 -13.98 29.94 22.54
CA GLN A 30 -14.59 29.48 21.29
C GLN A 30 -13.59 29.43 20.13
N SER A 31 -12.66 30.39 20.07
CA SER A 31 -11.60 30.40 19.06
C SER A 31 -10.62 29.23 19.27
N TYR A 32 -10.24 28.96 20.52
CA TYR A 32 -9.40 27.82 20.88
C TYR A 32 -10.07 26.49 20.52
N ASP A 33 -11.34 26.32 20.88
CA ASP A 33 -12.11 25.10 20.58
C ASP A 33 -12.30 24.89 19.07
N ARG A 34 -12.65 25.94 18.33
CA ARG A 34 -12.74 25.88 16.85
C ARG A 34 -11.42 25.54 16.20
N ASN A 35 -10.31 26.10 16.69
CA ASN A 35 -8.98 25.81 16.15
C ASN A 35 -8.54 24.38 16.46
N LYS A 36 -8.89 23.86 17.65
CA LYS A 36 -8.65 22.46 18.02
C LYS A 36 -9.47 21.52 17.12
N LYS A 37 -10.76 21.78 16.95
CA LYS A 37 -11.63 21.03 16.03
C LYS A 37 -11.10 21.06 14.59
N ARG A 38 -10.71 22.23 14.09
CA ARG A 38 -10.14 22.37 12.74
C ARG A 38 -8.84 21.60 12.56
N LYS A 39 -7.97 21.55 13.58
CA LYS A 39 -6.74 20.75 13.53
C LYS A 39 -7.06 19.26 13.48
N TRP A 40 -7.99 18.80 14.29
CA TRP A 40 -8.48 17.41 14.26
C TRP A 40 -9.10 17.06 12.90
N ASP A 41 -9.98 17.89 12.35
CA ASP A 41 -10.58 17.66 11.02
C ASP A 41 -9.50 17.60 9.91
N LEU A 42 -8.42 18.37 10.03
CA LEU A 42 -7.30 18.34 9.09
C LEU A 42 -6.41 17.10 9.27
N GLU A 43 -6.21 16.65 10.50
CA GLU A 43 -5.49 15.40 10.82
C GLU A 43 -6.29 14.18 10.34
N ASP A 44 -7.60 14.17 10.54
CA ASP A 44 -8.51 13.12 10.05
C ASP A 44 -8.54 13.07 8.52
N ARG A 45 -8.66 14.20 7.83
CA ARG A 45 -8.58 14.21 6.35
C ARG A 45 -7.23 13.72 5.83
N ARG A 46 -6.14 14.03 6.53
CA ARG A 46 -4.80 13.52 6.18
C ARG A 46 -4.67 12.03 6.45
N SER A 47 -5.27 11.52 7.53
CA SER A 47 -5.27 10.10 7.84
C SER A 47 -6.11 9.32 6.83
N GLU A 48 -7.29 9.82 6.46
CA GLU A 48 -8.16 9.27 5.41
C GLU A 48 -7.44 9.23 4.06
N SER A 49 -6.83 10.33 3.64
CA SER A 49 -6.08 10.40 2.38
C SER A 49 -4.90 9.43 2.37
N ARG A 50 -4.17 9.32 3.47
CA ARG A 50 -3.08 8.34 3.62
C ARG A 50 -3.61 6.91 3.55
N ASN A 51 -4.72 6.61 4.22
CA ASN A 51 -5.33 5.29 4.22
C ASN A 51 -5.84 4.91 2.82
N GLU A 52 -6.37 5.86 2.05
CA GLU A 52 -6.77 5.64 0.66
C GLU A 52 -5.57 5.31 -0.23
N VAL A 53 -4.46 6.04 -0.10
CA VAL A 53 -3.22 5.75 -0.83
C VAL A 53 -2.69 4.36 -0.48
N VAL A 54 -2.69 4.01 0.81
CA VAL A 54 -2.24 2.69 1.27
C VAL A 54 -3.15 1.58 0.74
N ARG A 55 -4.48 1.75 0.78
CA ARG A 55 -5.42 0.78 0.21
C ARG A 55 -5.17 0.55 -1.28
N LYS A 56 -5.03 1.63 -2.07
CA LYS A 56 -4.70 1.53 -3.50
C LYS A 56 -3.40 0.76 -3.73
N ARG A 57 -2.40 0.95 -2.88
CA ARG A 57 -1.12 0.21 -2.98
C ARG A 57 -1.28 -1.27 -2.67
N LEU A 58 -2.06 -1.63 -1.65
CA LEU A 58 -2.35 -3.03 -1.33
C LEU A 58 -3.07 -3.72 -2.48
N ASP A 59 -4.06 -3.05 -3.08
CA ASP A 59 -4.81 -3.59 -4.22
C ASP A 59 -3.92 -3.75 -5.46
N GLN A 60 -3.00 -2.82 -5.69
CA GLN A 60 -1.98 -2.93 -6.75
C GLN A 60 -1.07 -4.14 -6.53
N ILE A 61 -0.57 -4.36 -5.30
CA ILE A 61 0.28 -5.51 -4.97
C ILE A 61 -0.50 -6.82 -5.17
N GLU A 62 -1.75 -6.88 -4.72
CA GLU A 62 -2.60 -8.07 -4.91
C GLU A 62 -2.81 -8.38 -6.40
N HIS A 63 -3.15 -7.35 -7.19
CA HIS A 63 -3.38 -7.50 -8.61
C HIS A 63 -2.10 -7.92 -9.38
N GLU A 64 -0.97 -7.28 -9.10
CA GLU A 64 0.32 -7.63 -9.71
C GLU A 64 0.77 -9.05 -9.32
N ALA A 65 0.54 -9.45 -8.07
CA ALA A 65 0.84 -10.81 -7.61
C ALA A 65 -0.03 -11.86 -8.31
N ALA A 66 -1.33 -11.57 -8.48
CA ALA A 66 -2.27 -12.41 -9.22
C ALA A 66 -1.86 -12.57 -10.70
N ASN A 67 -1.44 -11.49 -11.34
CA ASN A 67 -0.97 -11.52 -12.74
C ASN A 67 0.30 -12.38 -12.90
N ILE A 68 1.23 -12.31 -11.95
CA ILE A 68 2.46 -13.13 -11.97
C ILE A 68 2.12 -14.61 -11.84
N ILE A 69 1.24 -14.99 -10.91
CA ILE A 69 0.91 -16.41 -10.72
C ILE A 69 0.08 -16.95 -11.89
N GLU A 70 -0.77 -16.13 -12.51
CA GLU A 70 -1.49 -16.50 -13.73
C GLU A 70 -0.53 -16.71 -14.91
N TRP A 71 0.40 -15.78 -15.12
CA TRP A 71 1.46 -15.90 -16.11
C TRP A 71 2.27 -17.19 -15.91
N ALA A 72 2.72 -17.44 -14.69
CA ALA A 72 3.48 -18.64 -14.33
C ALA A 72 2.68 -19.94 -14.56
N ASN A 73 1.39 -19.94 -14.20
CA ASN A 73 0.50 -21.09 -14.42
C ASN A 73 0.30 -21.38 -15.92
N ASN A 74 0.13 -20.34 -16.74
CA ASN A 74 0.00 -20.48 -18.19
C ASN A 74 1.26 -21.11 -18.80
N ILE A 75 2.44 -20.71 -18.32
CA ILE A 75 3.70 -21.35 -18.74
C ILE A 75 3.74 -22.79 -18.27
N PHE A 76 3.44 -23.06 -17.00
CA PHE A 76 3.49 -24.41 -16.43
C PHE A 76 2.66 -25.43 -17.21
N LEU A 77 1.45 -25.04 -17.63
CA LEU A 77 0.58 -25.89 -18.45
C LEU A 77 1.17 -26.18 -19.84
N GLN A 78 1.98 -25.27 -20.39
CA GLN A 78 2.55 -25.36 -21.73
C GLN A 78 4.00 -25.87 -21.73
N TYR A 79 4.67 -25.86 -20.57
CA TYR A 79 6.09 -26.20 -20.43
C TYR A 79 6.45 -27.62 -20.87
N PRO A 80 5.61 -28.67 -20.70
CA PRO A 80 5.90 -30.00 -21.25
C PRO A 80 6.05 -30.04 -22.77
N HIS A 81 5.43 -29.10 -23.48
CA HIS A 81 5.57 -28.95 -24.93
C HIS A 81 6.82 -28.13 -25.26
N TYR A 82 7.04 -27.02 -24.54
CA TYR A 82 8.25 -26.20 -24.67
C TYR A 82 9.54 -26.96 -24.38
N SER A 83 9.54 -27.86 -23.41
CA SER A 83 10.73 -28.66 -23.08
C SER A 83 11.12 -29.61 -24.22
N LYS A 84 10.14 -30.11 -24.99
CA LYS A 84 10.36 -31.02 -26.12
C LYS A 84 10.73 -30.28 -27.41
N GLU A 85 9.97 -29.26 -27.76
CA GLU A 85 10.06 -28.61 -29.08
C GLU A 85 10.94 -27.36 -29.05
N GLY A 86 11.14 -26.78 -27.88
CA GLY A 86 11.75 -25.47 -27.70
C GLY A 86 10.72 -24.35 -27.78
N ILE A 87 11.17 -23.16 -27.41
CA ILE A 87 10.35 -21.95 -27.41
C ILE A 87 10.78 -21.13 -28.62
N SER A 88 9.81 -20.72 -29.45
CA SER A 88 10.09 -19.81 -30.56
C SER A 88 10.48 -18.43 -30.04
N GLN A 89 11.24 -17.65 -30.82
CA GLN A 89 11.61 -16.29 -30.40
C GLN A 89 10.38 -15.41 -30.15
N GLU A 90 9.35 -15.49 -31.01
CA GLU A 90 8.10 -14.74 -30.83
C GLU A 90 7.41 -15.08 -29.50
N LYS A 91 7.42 -16.38 -29.11
CA LYS A 91 6.84 -16.79 -27.84
C LYS A 91 7.69 -16.35 -26.66
N LEU A 92 9.02 -16.39 -26.78
CA LEU A 92 9.93 -15.89 -25.75
C LEU A 92 9.74 -14.38 -25.53
N ASP A 93 9.54 -13.60 -26.59
CA ASP A 93 9.26 -12.17 -26.52
C ASP A 93 7.91 -11.90 -25.83
N GLU A 94 6.88 -12.69 -26.12
CA GLU A 94 5.58 -12.64 -25.43
C GLU A 94 5.72 -12.92 -23.93
N LEU A 95 6.46 -13.97 -23.57
CA LEU A 95 6.69 -14.34 -22.17
C LEU A 95 7.52 -13.27 -21.43
N THR A 96 8.50 -12.68 -22.10
CA THR A 96 9.32 -11.57 -21.59
C THR A 96 8.46 -10.33 -21.34
N ALA A 97 7.60 -9.96 -22.30
CA ALA A 97 6.67 -8.85 -22.12
C ALA A 97 5.68 -9.10 -20.98
N GLY A 98 5.24 -10.35 -20.80
CA GLY A 98 4.43 -10.78 -19.66
C GLY A 98 5.14 -10.57 -18.32
N TYR A 99 6.41 -10.98 -18.21
CA TYR A 99 7.21 -10.76 -17.01
C TYR A 99 7.42 -9.26 -16.72
N ILE A 100 7.86 -8.47 -17.70
CA ILE A 100 8.16 -7.04 -17.55
C ILE A 100 6.94 -6.24 -17.07
N LYS A 101 5.74 -6.57 -17.55
CA LYS A 101 4.50 -5.89 -17.12
C LYS A 101 4.24 -6.01 -15.61
N ASN A 102 4.85 -6.97 -14.94
CA ASN A 102 4.59 -7.29 -13.54
C ASN A 102 5.75 -6.89 -12.59
N THR A 103 6.77 -6.18 -13.06
CA THR A 103 7.97 -5.84 -12.25
C THR A 103 7.74 -4.75 -11.19
N ASN A 104 6.56 -4.12 -11.15
CA ASN A 104 6.25 -3.03 -10.22
C ASN A 104 5.90 -3.49 -8.79
N LEU A 105 5.82 -4.81 -8.57
CA LEU A 105 5.42 -5.42 -7.31
C LEU A 105 6.30 -5.00 -6.12
N ILE A 106 7.63 -5.11 -6.27
CA ILE A 106 8.60 -4.83 -5.20
C ILE A 106 8.59 -3.33 -4.80
N PRO A 107 8.66 -2.37 -5.74
CA PRO A 107 8.52 -0.95 -5.41
C PRO A 107 7.24 -0.60 -4.65
N ASN A 108 6.11 -1.23 -4.98
CA ASN A 108 4.84 -0.98 -4.31
C ASN A 108 4.85 -1.45 -2.84
N ALA A 109 5.51 -2.57 -2.54
CA ALA A 109 5.62 -3.12 -1.19
C ALA A 109 6.55 -2.30 -0.27
N ILE A 110 7.71 -1.85 -0.78
CA ILE A 110 8.70 -1.06 -0.01
C ILE A 110 8.06 0.22 0.55
N LEU A 111 7.18 0.86 -0.21
CA LEU A 111 6.52 2.10 0.20
C LEU A 111 5.59 1.93 1.41
N LEU A 112 5.13 0.71 1.68
CA LEU A 112 4.26 0.41 2.82
C LEU A 112 5.03 0.26 4.13
N LYS A 113 6.36 0.09 4.07
CA LYS A 113 7.26 -0.04 5.24
C LYS A 113 6.85 -1.17 6.20
N ASP A 114 6.22 -2.22 5.69
CA ASP A 114 5.94 -3.44 6.43
C ASP A 114 6.97 -4.51 6.04
N ARG A 115 7.79 -4.90 7.02
CA ARG A 115 8.92 -5.80 6.82
C ARG A 115 8.49 -7.19 6.36
N GLU A 116 7.36 -7.69 6.84
CA GLU A 116 6.86 -9.03 6.50
C GLU A 116 6.34 -9.04 5.06
N LEU A 117 5.57 -8.02 4.69
CA LEU A 117 5.07 -7.85 3.32
C LEU A 117 6.22 -7.64 2.32
N GLU A 118 7.21 -6.81 2.68
CA GLU A 118 8.39 -6.56 1.84
C GLU A 118 9.21 -7.84 1.61
N ASP A 119 9.45 -8.64 2.65
CA ASP A 119 10.17 -9.91 2.53
C ASP A 119 9.38 -10.93 1.68
N ALA A 120 8.06 -11.05 1.90
CA ALA A 120 7.21 -11.95 1.13
C ALA A 120 7.18 -11.56 -0.36
N VAL A 121 6.99 -10.27 -0.66
CA VAL A 121 6.95 -9.74 -2.03
C VAL A 121 8.31 -9.86 -2.71
N THR A 122 9.41 -9.61 -1.99
CA THR A 122 10.77 -9.79 -2.53
C THR A 122 11.00 -11.24 -2.92
N LYS A 123 10.71 -12.18 -2.03
CA LYS A 123 10.87 -13.63 -2.32
C LYS A 123 9.99 -14.07 -3.49
N PHE A 124 8.75 -13.61 -3.54
CA PHE A 124 7.86 -13.90 -4.66
C PHE A 124 8.40 -13.34 -5.98
N GLY A 125 8.87 -12.09 -5.98
CA GLY A 125 9.50 -11.44 -7.13
C GLY A 125 10.76 -12.18 -7.61
N THR A 126 11.65 -12.57 -6.69
CA THR A 126 12.86 -13.36 -7.01
C THR A 126 12.50 -14.69 -7.67
N ASN A 127 11.54 -15.44 -7.13
CA ASN A 127 11.13 -16.71 -7.73
C ASN A 127 10.48 -16.52 -9.11
N SER A 128 9.78 -15.41 -9.34
CA SER A 128 9.23 -15.12 -10.66
C SER A 128 10.33 -14.82 -11.69
N LEU A 129 11.42 -14.18 -11.26
CA LEU A 129 12.61 -13.96 -12.06
C LEU A 129 13.35 -15.29 -12.33
N ASP A 130 13.48 -16.16 -11.33
CA ASP A 130 14.10 -17.47 -11.49
C ASP A 130 13.33 -18.32 -12.50
N LEU A 131 12.00 -18.29 -12.45
CA LEU A 131 11.14 -18.95 -13.43
C LEU A 131 11.36 -18.39 -14.85
N TYR A 132 11.45 -17.07 -14.98
CA TYR A 132 11.73 -16.41 -16.26
C TYR A 132 13.12 -16.81 -16.80
N ASN A 133 14.15 -16.77 -15.98
CA ASN A 133 15.51 -17.15 -16.36
C ASN A 133 15.56 -18.59 -16.85
N TRP A 134 14.85 -19.51 -16.18
CA TRP A 134 14.77 -20.90 -16.59
C TRP A 134 14.14 -21.09 -17.98
N ILE A 135 13.13 -20.28 -18.31
CA ILE A 135 12.50 -20.27 -19.64
C ILE A 135 13.49 -19.77 -20.70
N VAL A 136 14.22 -18.70 -20.40
CA VAL A 136 15.24 -18.13 -21.30
C VAL A 136 16.40 -19.12 -21.50
N GLU A 137 16.93 -19.70 -20.44
CA GLU A 137 18.02 -20.67 -20.50
C GLU A 137 17.61 -21.94 -21.26
N GLY A 138 16.42 -22.47 -20.99
CA GLY A 138 15.85 -23.59 -21.74
C GLY A 138 15.60 -23.26 -23.22
N SER A 139 15.40 -22.00 -23.58
CA SER A 139 15.33 -21.58 -24.99
C SER A 139 16.70 -21.63 -25.68
N LEU A 140 17.77 -21.31 -24.95
CA LEU A 140 19.15 -21.24 -25.45
C LEU A 140 19.86 -22.60 -25.49
N SER A 141 19.50 -23.52 -24.59
CA SER A 141 20.15 -24.82 -24.42
C SER A 141 19.14 -25.95 -24.24
N LYS A 142 19.26 -27.00 -25.07
CA LYS A 142 18.37 -28.17 -24.99
C LYS A 142 18.59 -29.03 -23.74
N ASN A 143 19.78 -28.99 -23.15
CA ASN A 143 20.14 -29.80 -21.99
C ASN A 143 19.58 -29.24 -20.68
N ASP A 144 19.17 -27.96 -20.66
CA ASP A 144 18.68 -27.26 -19.48
C ASP A 144 17.13 -27.27 -19.40
N ARG A 145 16.46 -28.07 -20.24
CA ARG A 145 14.99 -28.19 -20.29
C ARG A 145 14.49 -29.25 -19.32
N ASN A 146 14.74 -29.06 -18.02
CA ASN A 146 14.26 -29.98 -17.00
C ASN A 146 12.86 -29.57 -16.50
N PHE A 147 11.86 -30.42 -16.76
CA PHE A 147 10.50 -30.18 -16.30
C PHE A 147 10.38 -30.23 -14.77
N GLN A 148 11.16 -31.08 -14.10
CA GLN A 148 11.09 -31.22 -12.65
C GLN A 148 11.57 -29.94 -11.95
N GLU A 149 12.74 -29.42 -12.34
CA GLU A 149 13.27 -28.16 -11.78
C GLU A 149 12.33 -26.99 -12.06
N PHE A 150 11.75 -26.92 -13.27
CA PHE A 150 10.73 -25.93 -13.58
C PHE A 150 9.50 -26.05 -12.66
N SER A 151 9.01 -27.27 -12.43
CA SER A 151 7.87 -27.53 -11.54
C SER A 151 8.20 -27.12 -10.10
N ASP A 152 9.41 -27.41 -9.62
CA ASP A 152 9.84 -27.06 -8.27
C ASP A 152 9.88 -25.54 -8.07
N ILE A 153 10.39 -24.78 -9.06
CA ILE A 153 10.37 -23.31 -9.05
C ILE A 153 8.93 -22.77 -9.06
N TYR A 154 8.05 -23.36 -9.89
CA TYR A 154 6.64 -22.97 -9.95
C TYR A 154 5.91 -23.22 -8.61
N ASP A 155 6.14 -24.36 -7.97
CA ASP A 155 5.54 -24.68 -6.67
C ASP A 155 6.04 -23.74 -5.57
N GLN A 156 7.33 -23.38 -5.58
CA GLN A 156 7.87 -22.36 -4.68
C GLN A 156 7.22 -20.99 -4.93
N LEU A 157 7.06 -20.59 -6.19
CA LEU A 157 6.38 -19.34 -6.54
C LEU A 157 4.94 -19.32 -6.02
N ARG A 158 4.20 -20.42 -6.16
CA ARG A 158 2.84 -20.58 -5.63
C ARG A 158 2.80 -20.50 -4.10
N LEU A 159 3.78 -21.07 -3.41
CA LEU A 159 3.92 -20.96 -1.97
C LEU A 159 4.13 -19.49 -1.56
N TYR A 160 5.05 -18.79 -2.20
CA TYR A 160 5.29 -17.37 -1.89
C TYR A 160 4.10 -16.48 -2.23
N TYR A 161 3.35 -16.78 -3.29
CA TYR A 161 2.08 -16.11 -3.57
C TYR A 161 1.12 -16.18 -2.38
N SER A 162 0.95 -17.37 -1.80
CA SER A 162 0.09 -17.56 -0.62
C SER A 162 0.56 -16.75 0.59
N PHE A 163 1.88 -16.60 0.77
CA PHE A 163 2.45 -15.75 1.82
C PHE A 163 2.20 -14.27 1.57
N VAL A 164 2.33 -13.80 0.32
CA VAL A 164 1.99 -12.42 -0.05
C VAL A 164 0.53 -12.12 0.30
N LEU A 165 -0.41 -12.98 -0.08
CA LEU A 165 -1.84 -12.81 0.24
C LEU A 165 -2.07 -12.74 1.76
N LYS A 166 -1.44 -13.64 2.52
CA LYS A 166 -1.54 -13.64 3.99
C LYS A 166 -0.99 -12.34 4.60
N CYS A 167 0.13 -11.83 4.10
CA CYS A 167 0.72 -10.57 4.54
C CYS A 167 -0.17 -9.37 4.19
N LEU A 168 -0.79 -9.36 3.00
CA LEU A 168 -1.75 -8.33 2.59
C LEU A 168 -2.97 -8.31 3.51
N ASP A 169 -3.57 -9.47 3.79
CA ASP A 169 -4.70 -9.57 4.71
C ASP A 169 -4.32 -9.13 6.12
N GLY A 170 -3.16 -9.57 6.62
CA GLY A 170 -2.62 -9.14 7.90
C GLY A 170 -2.43 -7.62 7.97
N TYR A 171 -1.91 -7.01 6.91
CA TYR A 171 -1.71 -5.56 6.84
C TYR A 171 -3.03 -4.80 6.75
N ARG A 172 -4.01 -5.28 5.96
CA ARG A 172 -5.36 -4.70 5.88
C ARG A 172 -6.05 -4.69 7.24
N MET A 173 -5.88 -5.77 8.02
CA MET A 173 -6.39 -5.82 9.39
C MET A 173 -5.72 -4.78 10.29
N LYS A 174 -4.40 -4.58 10.20
CA LYS A 174 -3.68 -3.55 10.98
C LYS A 174 -4.14 -2.10 10.71
N ILE A 175 -4.69 -1.79 9.54
CA ILE A 175 -5.14 -0.42 9.19
C ILE A 175 -6.60 -0.18 9.54
N ASN A 176 -7.42 -1.23 9.55
CA ASN A 176 -8.86 -1.12 9.84
C ASN A 176 -9.18 -1.11 11.35
N TYR A 177 -8.19 -1.37 12.21
CA TYR A 177 -8.24 -1.24 13.67
C TYR A 177 -7.32 -0.10 14.14
#